data_AF-A0A0R2BE43-F1
#
_entry.id   AF-A0A0R2BE43-F1
#
_cell.length_a   1.000
_cell.length_b   1.000
_cell.length_c   1.000
_cell.angle_alpha   90.00
_cell.angle_beta   90.00
_cell.angle_gamma   90.00
#
_symmetry.space_group_name_H-M   'P 1'
#
loop_
_entity.id
_entity.type
_entity.pdbx_description
1 polymer ?
#
loop_
_entity_poly.entity_id
_entity_poly.type
_entity_poly.pdbx_seq_one_letter_code
_entity_poly.pdbx_strand_id
1 'polypeptide(L)'
;MRQIDNALEKIMPELLNLESFRFRISEISTMTGVSTRQLRYWEQKGYIHPMTRTDQQKARMYDFHTFVAVRIMKVFLDEGYRLPSAAEKMTSFLADINVFRDFVKQAFRGIEIVDGQPAVDMGSFDKAGKQILYGINDNGHIRYIVKDKKKDQQ
;
A
#
# COMPACT_ATOMS: atom_id res chain seq x y z
N MET A 1 6.98 -0.96 29.99
CA MET A 1 6.52 -0.08 28.90
C MET A 1 7.53 -0.22 27.75
N ARG A 2 7.24 -1.02 26.72
CA ARG A 2 7.96 -0.81 25.46
C ARG A 2 7.28 0.39 24.83
N GLN A 3 7.80 1.59 25.09
CA GLN A 3 7.59 2.67 24.14
C GLN A 3 8.14 2.10 22.82
N ILE A 4 7.26 1.88 21.87
CA ILE A 4 7.69 1.87 20.48
C ILE A 4 8.33 3.25 20.32
N ASP A 5 9.63 3.32 20.03
CA ASP A 5 10.33 4.59 19.92
C ASP A 5 9.52 5.54 19.04
N ASN A 6 9.38 6.81 19.43
CA ASN A 6 8.72 7.85 18.62
C ASN A 6 9.23 7.89 17.17
N ALA A 7 10.41 7.33 16.89
CA ALA A 7 10.96 7.12 15.55
C ALA A 7 10.13 6.13 14.70
N LEU A 8 9.67 5.02 15.27
CA LEU A 8 8.88 4.00 14.57
C LEU A 8 7.47 4.48 14.23
N GLU A 9 6.83 5.25 15.11
CA GLU A 9 5.54 5.88 14.81
C GLU A 9 5.63 6.87 13.63
N LYS A 10 6.76 7.57 13.50
CA LYS A 10 7.02 8.47 12.35
C LYS A 10 7.36 7.71 11.07
N ILE A 11 8.05 6.57 11.18
CA ILE A 11 8.42 5.74 10.04
C ILE A 11 7.21 4.98 9.47
N MET A 12 6.22 4.61 10.27
CA MET A 12 5.07 3.83 9.79
C MET A 12 4.31 4.51 8.62
N PRO A 13 3.95 5.81 8.69
CA PRO A 13 3.40 6.53 7.54
C PRO A 13 4.32 6.53 6.31
N GLU A 14 5.64 6.63 6.50
CA GLU A 14 6.62 6.60 5.41
C GLU A 14 6.76 5.21 4.77
N LEU A 15 6.72 4.14 5.56
CA LEU A 15 6.73 2.76 5.06
C LEU A 15 5.47 2.44 4.25
N LEU A 16 4.33 3.04 4.63
CA LEU A 16 3.09 3.00 3.87
C LEU A 16 3.06 4.02 2.71
N ASN A 17 4.07 4.89 2.62
CA ASN A 17 4.21 5.86 1.55
C ASN A 17 4.98 5.28 0.36
N LEU A 18 4.25 4.48 -0.41
CA LEU A 18 4.71 3.83 -1.64
C LEU A 18 5.11 4.81 -2.75
N GLU A 19 4.81 6.11 -2.61
CA GLU A 19 5.14 7.14 -3.59
C GLU A 19 6.61 7.59 -3.53
N SER A 20 7.38 7.13 -2.55
CA SER A 20 8.82 7.43 -2.42
C SER A 20 9.71 6.56 -3.33
N PHE A 21 9.23 5.40 -3.78
CA PHE A 21 10.02 4.47 -4.58
C PHE A 21 10.26 4.98 -6.00
N ARG A 22 11.48 4.76 -6.50
CA ARG A 22 11.92 5.14 -7.85
C ARG A 22 12.64 3.95 -8.48
N PHE A 23 12.19 3.53 -9.65
CA PHE A 23 12.75 2.40 -10.39
C PHE A 23 13.13 2.81 -11.81
N ARG A 24 14.22 2.27 -12.32
CA ARG A 24 14.52 2.21 -13.76
C ARG A 24 13.74 1.06 -14.39
N ILE A 25 13.50 1.12 -15.70
CA ILE A 25 12.81 0.05 -16.44
C ILE A 25 13.51 -1.32 -16.30
N SER A 26 14.84 -1.33 -16.15
CA SER A 26 15.61 -2.56 -15.94
C SER A 26 15.36 -3.19 -14.57
N GLU A 27 15.12 -2.38 -13.54
CA GLU A 27 14.80 -2.84 -12.20
C GLU A 27 13.39 -3.45 -12.20
N ILE A 28 12.42 -2.78 -12.82
CA ILE A 28 11.07 -3.34 -13.03
C ILE A 28 11.16 -4.67 -13.79
N SER A 29 11.94 -4.72 -14.88
CA SER A 29 12.11 -5.96 -15.65
C SER A 29 12.67 -7.09 -14.80
N THR A 30 13.69 -6.81 -13.99
CA THR A 30 14.32 -7.80 -13.09
C THR A 30 13.33 -8.30 -12.03
N MET A 31 12.59 -7.39 -11.38
CA MET A 31 11.68 -7.73 -10.29
C MET A 31 10.39 -8.42 -10.75
N THR A 32 9.96 -8.15 -11.99
CA THR A 32 8.69 -8.67 -12.53
C THR A 32 8.89 -9.84 -13.48
N GLY A 33 10.09 -10.03 -14.04
CA GLY A 33 10.35 -11.01 -15.08
C GLY A 33 9.74 -10.66 -16.44
N VAL A 34 9.16 -9.46 -16.60
CA VAL A 34 8.72 -8.93 -17.90
C VAL A 34 9.94 -8.33 -18.62
N SER A 35 10.13 -8.64 -19.90
CA SER A 35 11.27 -8.08 -20.65
C SER A 35 11.17 -6.56 -20.79
N THR A 36 12.30 -5.86 -20.79
CA THR A 36 12.36 -4.41 -21.05
C THR A 36 11.68 -4.02 -22.37
N ARG A 37 11.73 -4.90 -23.39
CA ARG A 37 11.02 -4.70 -24.66
C ARG A 37 9.50 -4.69 -24.49
N GLN A 38 8.96 -5.65 -23.75
CA GLN A 38 7.52 -5.69 -23.44
C GLN A 38 7.09 -4.47 -22.63
N LEU A 39 7.88 -4.08 -21.62
CA LEU A 39 7.60 -2.89 -20.81
C LEU A 39 7.55 -1.61 -21.68
N ARG A 40 8.51 -1.44 -22.59
CA ARG A 40 8.48 -0.30 -23.54
C ARG A 40 7.25 -0.33 -24.45
N TYR A 41 6.85 -1.52 -24.89
CA TYR A 41 5.63 -1.67 -25.69
C TYR A 41 4.37 -1.33 -24.89
N TRP A 42 4.28 -1.75 -23.61
CA TRP A 42 3.15 -1.41 -22.74
C TRP A 42 3.09 0.09 -22.44
N GLU A 43 4.26 0.72 -22.26
CA GLU A 43 4.36 2.17 -22.11
C GLU A 43 3.91 2.90 -23.38
N GLN A 44 4.35 2.44 -24.56
CA GLN A 44 3.91 3.00 -25.84
C GLN A 44 2.39 2.88 -26.04
N LYS A 45 1.79 1.79 -25.54
CA LYS A 45 0.34 1.58 -25.56
C LYS A 45 -0.41 2.36 -24.47
N GLY A 46 0.30 3.03 -23.57
CA GLY A 46 -0.29 3.83 -22.50
C GLY A 46 -0.84 3.00 -21.33
N TYR A 47 -0.40 1.76 -21.16
CA TYR A 47 -0.81 0.93 -20.02
C TYR A 47 0.01 1.18 -18.76
N ILE A 48 1.24 1.67 -18.93
CA ILE A 48 2.12 2.10 -17.85
C ILE A 48 2.76 3.43 -18.22
N HIS A 49 3.13 4.24 -17.23
CA HIS A 49 3.70 5.56 -17.46
C HIS A 49 4.95 5.78 -16.62
N PRO A 50 5.98 6.44 -17.17
CA PRO A 50 7.06 6.95 -16.35
C PRO A 50 6.55 8.10 -15.49
N MET A 51 7.26 8.37 -14.40
CA MET A 51 7.01 9.53 -13.57
C MET A 51 7.21 10.83 -14.36
N THR A 52 6.43 11.86 -14.01
CA THR A 52 6.62 13.20 -14.54
C THR A 52 8.04 13.68 -14.23
N ARG A 53 8.77 14.07 -15.28
CA ARG A 53 10.15 14.54 -15.14
C ARG A 53 10.12 15.89 -14.45
N THR A 54 10.73 15.99 -13.27
CA THR A 54 11.28 17.26 -12.79
C THR A 54 12.59 17.51 -13.53
N ASP A 55 12.88 18.74 -13.93
CA ASP A 55 14.01 19.11 -14.81
C ASP A 55 15.40 18.62 -14.34
N GLN A 56 15.52 18.22 -13.07
CA GLN A 56 16.73 17.63 -12.48
C GLN A 56 16.94 16.14 -12.81
N GLN A 57 15.93 15.40 -13.28
CA GLN A 57 16.04 13.97 -13.59
C GLN A 57 16.27 13.71 -15.09
N LYS A 58 17.50 13.30 -15.42
CA LYS A 58 17.90 12.94 -16.79
C LYS A 58 17.35 11.57 -17.24
N ALA A 59 17.15 10.63 -16.30
CA ALA A 59 16.71 9.27 -16.60
C ALA A 59 15.19 9.10 -16.38
N ARG A 60 14.53 8.30 -17.25
CA ARG A 60 13.14 7.86 -17.01
C ARG A 60 13.09 6.98 -15.78
N MET A 61 12.25 7.37 -14.83
CA MET A 61 11.96 6.62 -13.61
C MET A 61 10.48 6.24 -13.59
N TYR A 62 10.18 5.19 -12.84
CA TYR A 62 8.85 4.64 -12.61
C TYR A 62 8.65 4.51 -11.11
N ASP A 63 7.41 4.66 -10.66
CA ASP A 63 7.05 4.58 -9.26
C ASP A 63 6.58 3.17 -8.87
N PHE A 64 6.22 3.01 -7.59
CA PHE A 64 5.66 1.76 -7.09
C PHE A 64 4.32 1.40 -7.76
N HIS A 65 3.49 2.39 -8.12
CA HIS A 65 2.25 2.15 -8.84
C HIS A 65 2.50 1.45 -10.18
N THR A 66 3.52 1.88 -10.91
CA THR A 66 3.92 1.24 -12.17
C THR A 66 4.44 -0.17 -11.96
N PHE A 67 5.23 -0.40 -10.90
CA PHE A 67 5.69 -1.75 -10.56
C PHE A 67 4.50 -2.70 -10.30
N VAL A 68 3.52 -2.27 -9.50
CA VAL A 68 2.31 -3.04 -9.20
C VAL A 68 1.49 -3.28 -10.45
N ALA A 69 1.29 -2.26 -11.28
CA ALA A 69 0.60 -2.34 -12.56
C ALA A 69 1.21 -3.44 -13.47
N VAL A 70 2.53 -3.42 -13.65
CA VAL A 70 3.26 -4.43 -14.42
C VAL A 70 3.07 -5.83 -13.82
N ARG A 71 3.13 -5.97 -12.50
CA ARG A 71 2.97 -7.26 -11.83
C ARG A 71 1.57 -7.84 -12.05
N ILE A 72 0.53 -7.02 -11.94
CA ILE A 72 -0.86 -7.45 -12.16
C ILE A 72 -1.07 -7.84 -13.62
N MET A 73 -0.62 -7.00 -14.56
CA MET A 73 -0.71 -7.32 -15.98
C MET A 73 0.01 -8.63 -16.30
N LYS A 74 1.19 -8.86 -15.72
CA LYS A 74 1.92 -10.13 -15.90
C LYS A 74 1.11 -11.33 -15.41
N VAL A 75 0.48 -11.28 -14.24
CA VAL A 75 -0.34 -12.38 -13.71
C VAL A 75 -1.42 -12.77 -14.73
N PHE A 76 -2.19 -11.80 -15.23
CA PHE A 76 -3.23 -12.10 -16.21
C PHE A 76 -2.68 -12.56 -17.56
N LEU A 77 -1.53 -12.04 -18.01
CA LEU A 77 -0.90 -12.53 -19.23
C LEU A 77 -0.42 -13.98 -19.08
N ASP A 78 0.14 -14.35 -17.92
CA ASP A 78 0.58 -15.71 -17.62
C ASP A 78 -0.63 -16.68 -17.52
N GLU A 79 -1.81 -16.18 -17.15
CA GLU A 79 -3.10 -16.92 -17.19
C GLU A 79 -3.69 -17.04 -18.61
N GLY A 80 -3.06 -16.45 -19.63
CA GLY A 80 -3.49 -16.54 -21.03
C GLY A 80 -4.40 -15.40 -21.50
N TYR A 81 -4.62 -14.36 -20.69
CA TYR A 81 -5.35 -13.17 -21.15
C TYR A 81 -4.55 -12.43 -22.22
N ARG A 82 -5.26 -11.73 -23.10
CA ARG A 82 -4.65 -10.80 -24.06
C ARG A 82 -4.30 -9.49 -23.35
N LEU A 83 -3.30 -8.78 -23.89
CA LEU A 83 -2.78 -7.55 -23.29
C LEU A 83 -3.85 -6.47 -22.97
N PRO A 84 -4.83 -6.16 -23.85
CA PRO A 84 -5.87 -5.19 -23.52
C PRO A 84 -6.72 -5.61 -22.32
N SER A 85 -7.12 -6.88 -22.27
CA SER A 85 -7.93 -7.42 -21.15
C SER A 85 -7.13 -7.49 -19.84
N ALA A 86 -5.82 -7.77 -19.91
CA ALA A 86 -4.94 -7.69 -18.74
C ALA A 86 -4.81 -6.26 -18.23
N ALA A 87 -4.76 -5.27 -19.12
CA ALA A 87 -4.73 -3.85 -18.75
C ALA A 87 -6.06 -3.39 -18.13
N GLU A 88 -7.22 -3.81 -18.66
CA GLU A 88 -8.53 -3.51 -18.05
C GLU A 88 -8.63 -4.05 -16.62
N LYS A 89 -8.23 -5.31 -16.41
CA LYS A 89 -8.22 -5.93 -15.08
C LYS A 89 -7.25 -5.26 -14.12
N MET A 90 -6.07 -4.88 -14.61
CA MET A 90 -5.11 -4.10 -13.84
C MET A 90 -5.72 -2.79 -13.36
N THR A 91 -6.37 -2.03 -14.24
CA THR A 91 -7.02 -0.76 -13.88
C THR A 91 -8.08 -0.96 -12.80
N SER A 92 -8.93 -2.00 -12.93
CA SER A 92 -9.94 -2.32 -11.91
C SER A 92 -9.29 -2.65 -10.56
N PHE A 93 -8.25 -3.49 -10.54
CA PHE A 93 -7.61 -3.90 -9.30
C PHE A 93 -6.84 -2.75 -8.62
N LEU A 94 -6.25 -1.84 -9.39
CA LEU A 94 -5.62 -0.64 -8.85
C LEU A 94 -6.63 0.29 -8.18
N ALA A 95 -7.86 0.37 -8.70
CA ALA A 95 -8.94 1.11 -8.04
C ALA A 95 -9.26 0.51 -6.66
N ASP A 96 -9.36 -0.81 -6.56
CA ASP A 96 -9.59 -1.51 -5.29
C ASP A 96 -8.44 -1.29 -4.29
N ILE A 97 -7.19 -1.35 -4.76
CA ILE A 97 -6.00 -1.06 -3.93
C ILE A 97 -6.04 0.37 -3.39
N ASN A 98 -6.44 1.36 -4.20
CA ASN A 98 -6.47 2.75 -3.75
C ASN A 98 -7.47 2.95 -2.61
N VAL A 99 -8.66 2.33 -2.70
CA VAL A 99 -9.65 2.34 -1.61
C VAL A 99 -9.07 1.71 -0.34
N PHE A 100 -8.43 0.54 -0.46
CA PHE A 100 -7.79 -0.12 0.67
C PHE A 100 -6.67 0.72 1.29
N ARG A 101 -5.79 1.30 0.47
CA ARG A 101 -4.69 2.16 0.90
C ARG A 101 -5.21 3.35 1.69
N ASP A 102 -6.21 4.04 1.17
CA ASP A 102 -6.76 5.24 1.79
C ASP A 102 -7.49 4.90 3.09
N PHE A 103 -8.15 3.73 3.15
CA PHE A 103 -8.71 3.18 4.39
C PHE A 103 -7.61 2.91 5.42
N VAL A 104 -6.58 2.13 5.09
CA VAL A 104 -5.51 1.77 6.03
C VAL A 104 -4.75 2.99 6.53
N LYS A 105 -4.45 3.96 5.67
CA LYS A 105 -3.78 5.22 6.05
C LYS A 105 -4.58 6.03 7.08
N GLN A 106 -5.90 5.98 7.03
CA GLN A 106 -6.79 6.70 7.95
C GLN A 106 -7.17 5.89 9.19
N ALA A 107 -7.31 4.58 9.02
CA ALA A 107 -7.68 3.66 10.08
C ALA A 107 -6.50 3.42 11.01
N PHE A 108 -5.27 3.23 10.51
CA PHE A 108 -4.11 2.96 11.35
C PHE A 108 -3.71 4.20 12.16
N ARG A 109 -3.98 4.17 13.48
CA ARG A 109 -3.61 5.24 14.40
C ARG A 109 -2.42 4.92 15.28
N GLY A 110 -2.01 3.66 15.35
CA GLY A 110 -0.85 3.21 16.10
C GLY A 110 -0.99 1.79 16.62
N ILE A 111 -0.08 1.42 17.51
CA ILE A 111 -0.11 0.14 18.24
C ILE A 111 -0.24 0.44 19.73
N GLU A 112 -1.26 -0.11 20.38
CA GLU A 112 -1.44 -0.04 21.83
C GLU A 112 -1.35 -1.43 22.46
N ILE A 113 -1.12 -1.49 23.78
CA ILE A 113 -1.26 -2.74 24.54
C ILE A 113 -2.68 -2.79 25.10
N VAL A 114 -3.49 -3.72 24.61
CA VAL A 114 -4.85 -3.96 25.10
C VAL A 114 -4.94 -5.37 25.64
N ASP A 115 -5.39 -5.49 26.90
CA ASP A 115 -5.47 -6.76 27.63
C ASP A 115 -4.14 -7.56 27.61
N GLY A 116 -3.00 -6.85 27.66
CA GLY A 116 -1.66 -7.45 27.66
C GLY A 116 -1.12 -7.85 26.29
N GLN A 117 -1.85 -7.60 25.20
CA GLN A 117 -1.46 -7.94 23.83
C GLN A 117 -1.27 -6.68 22.97
N PRO A 118 -0.28 -6.66 22.05
CA PRO A 118 -0.20 -5.62 21.02
C PRO A 118 -1.45 -5.62 20.14
N ALA A 119 -2.05 -4.45 19.96
CA ALA A 119 -3.27 -4.25 19.20
C ALA A 119 -3.13 -3.02 18.31
N VAL A 120 -3.58 -3.11 17.07
CA VAL A 120 -3.66 -1.97 16.14
C VAL A 120 -4.83 -1.09 16.55
N ASP A 121 -4.58 0.17 16.88
CA ASP A 121 -5.63 1.19 17.04
C ASP A 121 -6.17 1.55 15.64
N MET A 122 -7.46 1.28 15.42
CA MET A 122 -8.18 1.58 14.19
C MET A 122 -9.06 2.84 14.29
N GLY A 123 -9.02 3.53 15.43
CA GLY A 123 -9.76 4.74 15.70
C GLY A 123 -11.18 4.51 16.23
N SER A 124 -11.98 5.56 16.12
CA SER A 124 -13.33 5.60 16.70
C SER A 124 -14.22 4.53 16.08
N PHE A 125 -14.78 3.66 16.92
CA PHE A 125 -15.77 2.68 16.51
C PHE A 125 -17.16 3.30 16.35
N ASP A 126 -17.52 4.22 17.24
CA ASP A 126 -18.83 4.85 17.28
C ASP A 126 -18.78 6.29 16.74
N LYS A 127 -19.95 6.81 16.36
CA LYS A 127 -20.08 8.21 15.89
C LYS A 127 -19.78 9.22 16.99
N ALA A 128 -19.95 8.83 18.27
CA ALA A 128 -19.77 9.73 19.41
C ALA A 128 -18.30 9.87 19.85
N GLY A 129 -17.36 9.09 19.31
CA GLY A 129 -15.96 9.19 19.71
C GLY A 129 -15.64 8.56 21.05
N LYS A 130 -16.57 7.76 21.60
CA LYS A 130 -16.47 7.20 22.96
C LYS A 130 -15.86 5.82 22.97
N GLN A 131 -15.79 5.14 21.83
CA GLN A 131 -15.27 3.78 21.74
C GLN A 131 -14.18 3.70 20.67
N ILE A 132 -13.14 2.92 20.94
CA ILE A 132 -12.03 2.67 20.01
C ILE A 132 -12.11 1.21 19.55
N LEU A 133 -11.95 1.00 18.25
CA LEU A 133 -11.81 -0.32 17.64
C LEU A 133 -10.33 -0.70 17.58
N TYR A 134 -10.01 -1.89 18.08
CA TYR A 134 -8.67 -2.46 17.97
C TYR A 134 -8.66 -3.77 17.20
N GLY A 135 -7.61 -3.98 16.41
CA GLY A 135 -7.31 -5.25 15.74
C GLY A 135 -6.16 -5.97 16.42
N ILE A 136 -6.37 -7.21 16.86
CA ILE A 136 -5.34 -8.05 17.48
C ILE A 136 -5.02 -9.19 16.53
N ASN A 137 -3.73 -9.42 16.29
CA ASN A 137 -3.26 -10.60 15.60
C ASN A 137 -2.95 -11.70 16.63
N ASP A 138 -3.84 -12.67 16.73
CA ASP A 138 -3.69 -13.85 17.58
C ASP A 138 -3.20 -15.02 16.73
N ASN A 139 -1.89 -15.19 16.64
CA ASN A 139 -1.22 -16.27 15.90
C ASN A 139 -1.67 -16.41 14.42
N GLY A 140 -1.84 -15.28 13.73
CA GLY A 140 -2.29 -15.22 12.33
C GLY A 140 -3.80 -15.05 12.18
N HIS A 141 -4.57 -15.16 13.25
CA HIS A 141 -6.00 -14.89 13.25
C HIS A 141 -6.30 -13.48 13.76
N ILE A 142 -6.87 -12.65 12.89
CA ILE A 142 -7.26 -11.29 13.27
C ILE A 142 -8.58 -11.36 14.05
N ARG A 143 -8.58 -10.78 15.24
CA ARG A 143 -9.79 -10.56 16.05
C ARG A 143 -9.94 -9.08 16.38
N TYR A 144 -11.18 -8.65 16.56
CA TYR A 144 -11.51 -7.25 16.86
C TYR A 144 -12.02 -7.13 18.29
N ILE A 145 -11.61 -6.05 18.95
CA ILE A 145 -12.16 -5.66 20.26
C ILE A 145 -12.53 -4.18 20.25
N VAL A 146 -13.58 -3.85 21.00
CA VAL A 146 -13.99 -2.47 21.22
C VAL A 146 -13.75 -2.15 22.69
N LYS A 147 -13.11 -1.01 22.97
CA LYS A 147 -12.92 -0.50 24.34
C LYS A 147 -13.45 0.92 24.43
N ASP A 148 -13.93 1.31 25.59
CA ASP A 148 -14.26 2.71 25.85
C ASP A 148 -12.97 3.53 25.83
N LYS A 149 -13.01 4.66 25.13
CA LYS A 149 -11.91 5.63 25.07
C LYS A 149 -11.65 6.12 26.49
N LYS A 150 -10.43 5.88 27.00
CA LYS A 150 -10.02 6.41 28.29
C LYS A 150 -10.16 7.93 28.23
N LYS A 151 -10.90 8.52 29.17
CA LYS A 151 -10.91 9.98 29.35
C LYS A 151 -9.47 10.38 29.67
N ASP A 152 -8.89 11.26 28.87
CA ASP A 152 -7.57 11.84 29.18
C ASP A 152 -7.61 12.32 30.64
N GLN A 153 -6.78 11.71 31.48
CA GLN A 153 -6.57 12.20 32.84
C GLN A 153 -5.84 13.53 32.69
N GLN A 154 -6.56 14.62 33.02
CA GLN A 154 -6.02 15.98 33.15
C GLN A 154 -4.79 16.02 34.05
#